data_AF-A0A4Z0YQN6-F1
#
_entry.id   AF-A0A4Z0YQN6-F1
#
_cell.length_a   1.000
_cell.length_b   1.000
_cell.length_c   1.000
_cell.angle_alpha   90.00
_cell.angle_beta   90.00
_cell.angle_gamma   90.00
#
_symmetry.space_group_name_H-M   'P 1'
#
loop_
_entity.id
_entity.type
_entity.pdbx_description
1 polymer ?
#
loop_
_entity_poly.entity_id
_entity_poly.type
_entity_poly.pdbx_seq_one_letter_code
_entity_poly.pdbx_strand_id
1 'polypeptide(L)'
;MKIAFLLALSSIAGFTNAVTQAPKPHALQQRTCTPFISAMTRLSICCEETTHYITWFNKALRQGICCPNGRILNGFICEVPPPKFNGGVCTGDFVCPDDRGMDVGIKYGHCYVLQALGGLYIGHDHAAKYEVQGENPGVVFRVCGDTAACNTTPDVFVKLNDSWWMQDQMGNSAGTGFGWLGGSGDLSVQDSPETALTVGGSPICYGGKCAICITFPPGGAHAPKPSSPGQTHLGISSNPNNCQSFFWQEVGCRSEK
;
A
#
# COMPACT_ATOMS: atom_id res chain seq x y z
N MET A 1 -83.24 23.99 -57.25
CA MET A 1 -83.00 25.44 -57.40
C MET A 1 -82.24 25.91 -56.15
N LYS A 2 -81.08 26.55 -56.34
CA LYS A 2 -80.07 27.05 -55.35
C LYS A 2 -79.25 25.94 -54.65
N ILE A 3 -78.00 25.63 -55.08
CA ILE A 3 -76.70 26.35 -55.04
C ILE A 3 -75.92 26.08 -53.73
N ALA A 4 -74.66 25.62 -53.90
CA ALA A 4 -73.46 25.75 -53.04
C ALA A 4 -73.42 24.94 -51.73
N PHE A 5 -72.29 24.41 -51.25
CA PHE A 5 -70.86 24.51 -51.62
C PHE A 5 -70.14 23.29 -50.98
N LEU A 6 -69.20 22.67 -51.69
CA LEU A 6 -68.26 21.70 -51.12
C LEU A 6 -67.28 22.42 -50.18
N LEU A 7 -67.06 21.88 -48.99
CA LEU A 7 -65.88 22.18 -48.18
C LEU A 7 -65.25 20.86 -47.71
N ALA A 8 -64.08 20.57 -48.29
CA ALA A 8 -63.15 19.57 -47.85
C ALA A 8 -62.49 20.03 -46.54
N LEU A 9 -62.48 19.17 -45.53
CA LEU A 9 -61.67 19.35 -44.33
C LEU A 9 -60.48 18.38 -44.41
N SER A 10 -59.34 19.00 -44.67
CA SER A 10 -58.00 18.44 -44.71
C SER A 10 -57.54 17.97 -43.33
N SER A 11 -56.96 16.78 -43.31
CA SER A 11 -56.29 16.15 -42.19
C SER A 11 -55.04 16.95 -41.79
N ILE A 12 -55.03 17.54 -40.59
CA ILE A 12 -53.81 18.08 -39.98
C ILE A 12 -53.27 17.02 -39.03
N ALA A 13 -52.32 16.21 -39.53
CA ALA A 13 -51.44 15.44 -38.67
C ALA A 13 -50.43 16.41 -38.05
N GLY A 14 -50.65 16.77 -36.79
CA GLY A 14 -49.68 17.50 -36.00
C GLY A 14 -48.47 16.60 -35.72
N PHE A 15 -47.40 16.81 -36.46
CA PHE A 15 -46.08 16.34 -36.08
C PHE A 15 -45.64 17.10 -34.82
N THR A 16 -45.80 16.46 -33.66
CA THR A 16 -45.05 16.86 -32.47
C THR A 16 -43.59 16.52 -32.74
N ASN A 17 -42.77 17.55 -32.95
CA ASN A 17 -41.32 17.40 -32.91
C ASN A 17 -40.94 16.90 -31.52
N ALA A 18 -40.76 15.58 -31.40
CA ALA A 18 -39.98 15.02 -30.32
C ALA A 18 -38.57 15.61 -30.47
N VAL A 19 -38.31 16.67 -29.70
CA VAL A 19 -36.94 17.08 -29.42
C VAL A 19 -36.32 15.89 -28.70
N THR A 20 -35.58 15.09 -29.45
CA THR A 20 -34.66 14.10 -28.92
C THR A 20 -33.71 14.87 -28.03
N GLN A 21 -34.01 14.90 -26.72
CA GLN A 21 -33.02 15.26 -25.73
C GLN A 21 -31.88 14.28 -25.95
N ALA A 22 -30.76 14.79 -26.47
CA ALA A 22 -29.52 14.05 -26.45
C ALA A 22 -29.36 13.51 -25.01
N PRO A 23 -29.05 12.22 -24.83
CA PRO A 23 -28.83 11.70 -23.49
C PRO A 23 -27.81 12.62 -22.83
N LYS A 24 -28.22 13.25 -21.72
CA LYS A 24 -27.27 13.98 -20.86
C LYS A 24 -26.08 13.03 -20.71
N PRO A 25 -24.84 13.45 -21.02
CA PRO A 25 -23.70 12.60 -20.73
C PRO A 25 -23.84 12.24 -19.26
N HIS A 26 -24.01 10.95 -18.99
CA HIS A 26 -23.91 10.43 -17.64
C HIS A 26 -22.59 10.99 -17.13
N ALA A 27 -22.64 11.95 -16.22
CA ALA A 27 -21.47 12.35 -15.47
C ALA A 27 -21.03 11.06 -14.80
N LEU A 28 -20.00 10.43 -15.36
CA LEU A 28 -19.24 9.38 -14.70
C LEU A 28 -19.02 9.91 -13.30
N GLN A 29 -19.56 9.20 -12.30
CA GLN A 29 -19.33 9.51 -10.88
C GLN A 29 -17.84 9.86 -10.75
N GLN A 30 -17.53 11.12 -10.44
CA GLN A 30 -16.18 11.52 -10.09
C GLN A 30 -15.76 10.65 -8.91
N ARG A 31 -14.95 9.63 -9.18
CA ARG A 31 -14.39 8.80 -8.13
C ARG A 31 -13.44 9.70 -7.37
N THR A 32 -13.73 9.88 -6.09
CA THR A 32 -13.00 10.73 -5.16
C THR A 32 -11.54 10.32 -5.12
N CYS A 33 -10.68 11.06 -5.82
CA CYS A 33 -9.24 11.00 -5.61
C CYS A 33 -8.78 12.21 -4.78
N THR A 34 -7.76 12.01 -3.95
CA THR A 34 -7.16 13.10 -3.16
C THR A 34 -6.13 13.83 -4.04
N PRO A 35 -6.28 15.14 -4.30
CA PRO A 35 -5.33 15.88 -5.11
C PRO A 35 -3.98 16.08 -4.40
N PHE A 36 -2.89 16.04 -5.15
CA PHE A 36 -1.52 16.25 -4.68
C PHE A 36 -0.68 16.99 -5.73
N ILE A 37 0.44 17.62 -5.31
CA ILE A 37 1.36 18.29 -6.24
C ILE A 37 2.23 17.22 -6.91
N SER A 38 2.17 17.08 -8.23
CA SER A 38 3.03 16.16 -8.97
C SER A 38 4.50 16.49 -8.73
N ALA A 39 5.29 15.47 -8.42
CA ALA A 39 6.74 15.61 -8.33
C ALA A 39 7.38 15.93 -9.70
N MET A 40 6.78 15.45 -10.79
CA MET A 40 7.30 15.65 -12.14
C MET A 40 6.87 16.98 -12.74
N THR A 41 5.59 17.34 -12.60
CA THR A 41 5.03 18.52 -13.29
C THR A 41 4.84 19.73 -12.40
N ARG A 42 4.95 19.58 -11.08
CA ARG A 42 4.61 20.61 -10.06
C ARG A 42 3.16 21.10 -10.13
N LEU A 43 2.29 20.43 -10.89
CA LEU A 43 0.87 20.73 -10.98
C LEU A 43 0.08 19.93 -9.94
N SER A 44 -1.05 20.48 -9.49
CA SER A 44 -2.02 19.72 -8.70
C SER A 44 -2.66 18.65 -9.60
N ILE A 45 -2.41 17.39 -9.28
CA ILE A 45 -2.94 16.23 -10.00
C ILE A 45 -3.66 15.30 -9.02
N CYS A 46 -4.44 14.39 -9.56
CA CYS A 46 -5.26 13.47 -8.79
C CYS A 46 -5.18 12.12 -9.53
N CYS A 47 -4.64 11.08 -8.90
CA CYS A 47 -4.74 9.76 -9.51
C CYS A 47 -6.12 9.22 -9.18
N GLU A 48 -6.98 9.02 -10.18
CA GLU A 48 -8.05 8.06 -9.99
C GLU A 48 -7.38 6.72 -9.69
N GLU A 49 -7.53 6.22 -8.46
CA GLU A 49 -7.20 4.83 -8.14
C GLU A 49 -8.08 3.94 -9.01
N THR A 50 -7.52 3.57 -10.16
CA THR A 50 -8.12 2.68 -11.13
C THR A 50 -7.40 1.34 -11.06
N THR A 51 -7.94 0.35 -11.75
CA THR A 51 -7.25 -0.92 -12.04
C THR A 51 -5.95 -0.76 -12.84
N HIS A 52 -5.46 0.47 -13.06
CA HIS A 52 -4.28 0.76 -13.87
C HIS A 52 -3.22 1.61 -13.16
N TYR A 53 -3.56 2.36 -12.11
CA TYR A 53 -2.63 3.29 -11.46
C TYR A 53 -2.74 3.32 -9.94
N ILE A 54 -1.61 3.58 -9.30
CA ILE A 54 -1.40 3.69 -7.86
C ILE A 54 -0.78 5.07 -7.54
N THR A 55 -1.24 5.70 -6.47
CA THR A 55 -0.67 6.96 -5.99
C THR A 55 0.47 6.70 -5.01
N TRP A 56 1.62 7.33 -5.24
CA TRP A 56 2.68 7.45 -4.25
C TRP A 56 2.84 8.90 -3.79
N PHE A 57 3.14 9.11 -2.52
CA PHE A 57 3.27 10.45 -1.94
C PHE A 57 4.51 10.56 -1.04
N ASN A 58 5.21 11.68 -1.13
CA ASN A 58 6.32 12.10 -0.28
C ASN A 58 5.84 13.29 0.59
N LYS A 59 5.74 13.04 1.89
CA LYS A 59 5.28 14.00 2.91
C LYS A 59 6.17 15.22 3.02
N ALA A 60 7.49 15.02 3.15
CA ALA A 60 8.45 16.11 3.40
C ALA A 60 8.41 17.18 2.29
N LEU A 61 8.21 16.74 1.04
CA LEU A 61 8.17 17.62 -0.12
C LEU A 61 6.74 18.01 -0.52
N ARG A 62 5.72 17.40 0.09
CA ARG A 62 4.29 17.51 -0.28
C ARG A 62 4.04 17.20 -1.75
N GLN A 63 4.74 16.19 -2.28
CA GLN A 63 4.63 15.82 -3.69
C GLN A 63 4.24 14.36 -3.85
N GLY A 64 3.58 14.02 -4.96
CA GLY A 64 3.27 12.64 -5.30
C GLY A 64 3.48 12.31 -6.77
N ILE A 65 3.22 11.06 -7.11
CA ILE A 65 3.25 10.55 -8.49
C ILE A 65 2.25 9.40 -8.66
N CYS A 66 1.60 9.35 -9.82
CA CYS A 66 0.82 8.19 -10.23
C CYS A 66 1.74 7.18 -10.91
N CYS A 67 1.89 6.00 -10.34
CA CYS A 67 2.61 4.90 -10.96
C CYS A 67 1.65 3.91 -11.61
N PRO A 68 1.94 3.41 -12.83
CA PRO A 68 1.20 2.30 -13.40
C PRO A 68 1.24 1.09 -12.46
N ASN A 69 0.18 0.29 -12.50
CA ASN A 69 0.12 -0.97 -11.78
C ASN A 69 1.28 -1.90 -12.15
N GLY A 70 1.81 -2.60 -11.14
CA GLY A 70 2.99 -3.46 -11.29
C GLY A 70 4.32 -2.69 -11.32
N ARG A 71 4.36 -1.42 -10.89
CA ARG A 71 5.58 -0.59 -10.80
C ARG A 71 5.86 -0.19 -9.35
N ILE A 72 7.13 -0.15 -8.96
CA ILE A 72 7.55 0.37 -7.66
C ILE A 72 7.96 1.84 -7.77
N LEU A 73 7.84 2.61 -6.69
CA LEU A 73 8.41 3.95 -6.63
C LEU A 73 9.84 3.91 -6.11
N ASN A 74 10.75 4.48 -6.88
CA ASN A 74 12.10 4.83 -6.45
C ASN A 74 12.29 6.35 -6.58
N GLY A 75 12.38 7.06 -5.46
CA GLY A 75 12.37 8.51 -5.45
C GLY A 75 11.05 9.07 -6.01
N PHE A 76 11.09 9.71 -7.19
CA PHE A 76 9.92 10.21 -7.92
C PHE A 76 9.76 9.58 -9.30
N ILE A 77 10.30 8.38 -9.49
CA ILE A 77 10.25 7.64 -10.76
C ILE A 77 9.61 6.28 -10.52
N CYS A 78 8.65 5.92 -11.37
CA CYS A 78 7.99 4.62 -11.34
C CYS A 78 8.82 3.61 -12.13
N GLU A 79 9.39 2.63 -11.45
CA GLU A 79 10.32 1.66 -12.02
C GLU A 79 9.67 0.28 -12.16
N VAL A 80 10.19 -0.53 -13.09
CA VAL A 80 9.87 -1.98 -13.09
C VAL A 80 10.36 -2.54 -11.75
N PRO A 81 9.54 -3.33 -11.03
CA PRO A 81 10.01 -4.01 -9.83
C PRO A 81 11.25 -4.83 -10.17
N PRO A 82 12.25 -4.88 -9.28
CA PRO A 82 13.39 -5.74 -9.50
C PRO A 82 12.92 -7.18 -9.73
N PRO A 83 13.62 -7.95 -10.59
CA PRO A 83 13.29 -9.35 -10.78
C PRO A 83 13.31 -10.08 -9.44
N LYS A 84 12.42 -11.08 -9.31
CA LYS A 84 12.44 -11.99 -8.16
C LYS A 84 13.84 -12.57 -7.99
N PHE A 85 14.22 -12.83 -6.74
CA PHE A 85 15.54 -13.36 -6.41
C PHE A 85 15.82 -14.66 -7.19
N ASN A 86 16.71 -14.59 -8.19
CA ASN A 86 17.08 -15.71 -9.08
C ASN A 86 18.49 -16.23 -8.75
N GLY A 87 18.85 -16.31 -7.47
CA GLY A 87 20.16 -16.81 -7.02
C GLY A 87 21.37 -15.95 -7.44
N GLY A 88 21.14 -14.69 -7.85
CA GLY A 88 22.19 -13.71 -8.12
C GLY A 88 22.84 -13.17 -6.83
N VAL A 89 24.04 -12.59 -6.96
CA VAL A 89 24.89 -12.10 -5.87
C VAL A 89 24.30 -10.81 -5.26
N CYS A 90 23.21 -10.93 -4.51
CA CYS A 90 22.78 -9.87 -3.61
C CYS A 90 23.50 -10.10 -2.28
N THR A 91 24.24 -9.09 -1.83
CA THR A 91 25.13 -9.20 -0.67
C THR A 91 25.06 -7.90 0.13
N GLY A 92 25.50 -7.94 1.38
CA GLY A 92 25.57 -6.77 2.25
C GLY A 92 25.02 -7.06 3.64
N ASP A 93 24.95 -6.01 4.45
CA ASP A 93 24.61 -6.10 5.89
C ASP A 93 23.11 -6.28 6.16
N PHE A 94 22.29 -6.33 5.10
CA PHE A 94 20.85 -6.55 5.21
C PHE A 94 20.50 -8.02 5.09
N VAL A 95 19.39 -8.40 5.71
CA VAL A 95 18.90 -9.77 5.75
C VAL A 95 18.72 -10.32 4.32
N CYS A 96 19.44 -11.40 4.04
CA CYS A 96 19.36 -12.17 2.80
C CYS A 96 18.78 -13.56 3.09
N PRO A 97 18.13 -14.21 2.11
CA PRO A 97 17.82 -15.64 2.18
C PRO A 97 19.07 -16.46 2.50
N ASP A 98 18.96 -17.41 3.42
CA ASP A 98 20.07 -18.28 3.83
C ASP A 98 20.13 -19.55 2.96
N ASP A 99 18.97 -20.14 2.66
CA ASP A 99 18.82 -21.24 1.73
C ASP A 99 18.30 -20.71 0.38
N ARG A 100 19.01 -21.07 -0.70
CA ARG A 100 18.96 -20.48 -2.05
C ARG A 100 17.56 -20.41 -2.65
N GLY A 101 16.76 -19.44 -2.19
CA GLY A 101 15.37 -19.27 -2.59
C GLY A 101 14.42 -20.28 -1.96
N MET A 102 14.63 -20.71 -0.71
CA MET A 102 13.68 -21.53 0.06
C MET A 102 13.08 -20.78 1.26
N ASP A 103 13.73 -19.70 1.69
CA ASP A 103 13.27 -18.82 2.76
C ASP A 103 13.28 -17.34 2.37
N VAL A 104 12.69 -16.52 3.22
CA VAL A 104 12.59 -15.05 3.06
C VAL A 104 13.82 -14.32 3.61
N GLY A 105 14.66 -15.00 4.39
CA GLY A 105 15.86 -14.47 5.09
C GLY A 105 15.63 -14.15 6.56
N ILE A 106 14.38 -13.99 6.99
CA ILE A 106 14.02 -13.66 8.38
C ILE A 106 13.71 -14.91 9.20
N LYS A 107 13.94 -14.83 10.50
CA LYS A 107 13.67 -15.89 11.48
C LYS A 107 12.59 -15.49 12.47
N TYR A 108 11.75 -16.46 12.83
CA TYR A 108 10.79 -16.33 13.92
C TYR A 108 11.49 -16.09 15.26
N GLY A 109 10.93 -15.23 16.10
CA GLY A 109 11.45 -14.85 17.40
C GLY A 109 12.50 -13.73 17.36
N HIS A 110 13.06 -13.39 16.19
CA HIS A 110 14.05 -12.32 16.02
C HIS A 110 13.39 -10.98 15.72
N CYS A 111 14.16 -9.90 15.91
CA CYS A 111 13.68 -8.53 15.75
C CYS A 111 14.40 -7.79 14.63
N TYR A 112 13.66 -6.94 13.92
CA TYR A 112 14.14 -6.23 12.75
C TYR A 112 13.64 -4.80 12.72
N VAL A 113 14.46 -3.92 12.16
CA VAL A 113 14.02 -2.60 11.70
C VAL A 113 13.87 -2.63 10.18
N LEU A 114 12.84 -1.94 9.68
CA LEU A 114 12.54 -1.85 8.25
C LEU A 114 12.97 -0.49 7.72
N GLN A 115 13.76 -0.51 6.66
CA GLN A 115 14.20 0.68 5.94
C GLN A 115 13.63 0.65 4.52
N ALA A 116 12.91 1.70 4.13
CA ALA A 116 12.45 1.87 2.76
C ALA A 116 13.65 1.87 1.80
N LEU A 117 13.45 1.46 0.55
CA LEU A 117 14.54 1.39 -0.44
C LEU A 117 15.27 2.73 -0.65
N GLY A 118 14.64 3.85 -0.31
CA GLY A 118 15.24 5.19 -0.29
C GLY A 118 16.09 5.52 0.95
N GLY A 119 16.26 4.58 1.89
CA GLY A 119 17.14 4.74 3.06
C GLY A 119 16.47 5.27 4.34
N LEU A 120 15.15 5.47 4.35
CA LEU A 120 14.43 5.99 5.52
C LEU A 120 13.74 4.86 6.28
N TYR A 121 13.79 4.89 7.62
CA TYR A 121 13.17 3.88 8.47
C TYR A 121 11.65 4.05 8.59
N ILE A 122 10.95 2.93 8.79
CA ILE A 122 9.56 2.92 9.22
C ILE A 122 9.47 3.42 10.67
N GLY A 123 8.46 4.24 10.94
CA GLY A 123 8.13 4.79 12.25
C GLY A 123 6.62 4.89 12.46
N HIS A 124 6.23 5.54 13.56
CA HIS A 124 4.83 5.90 13.85
C HIS A 124 4.57 7.38 13.63
N ASP A 125 3.34 7.71 13.21
CA ASP A 125 2.75 9.03 13.41
C ASP A 125 2.13 9.16 14.82
N HIS A 126 1.61 10.35 15.15
CA HIS A 126 0.90 10.59 16.42
C HIS A 126 -0.33 9.70 16.65
N ALA A 127 -0.91 9.13 15.60
CA ALA A 127 -2.06 8.23 15.65
C ALA A 127 -1.64 6.74 15.64
N ALA A 128 -0.35 6.45 15.88
CA ALA A 128 0.23 5.12 15.85
C ALA A 128 0.10 4.40 14.49
N LYS A 129 -0.02 5.15 13.40
CA LYS A 129 0.00 4.63 12.03
C LYS A 129 1.43 4.51 11.53
N TYR A 130 1.72 3.43 10.80
CA TYR A 130 3.06 3.21 10.28
C TYR A 130 3.34 4.13 9.09
N GLU A 131 4.41 4.91 9.14
CA GLU A 131 4.86 5.75 8.02
C GLU A 131 6.37 5.70 7.82
N VAL A 132 6.82 5.93 6.58
CA VAL A 132 8.25 6.14 6.31
C VAL A 132 8.65 7.50 6.88
N GLN A 133 9.72 7.53 7.68
CA GLN A 133 10.15 8.74 8.40
C GLN A 133 9.07 9.28 9.34
N GLY A 134 8.41 8.37 10.08
CA GLY A 134 7.56 8.75 11.19
C GLY A 134 8.30 9.52 12.27
N GLU A 135 7.56 10.16 13.16
CA GLU A 135 8.11 10.95 14.26
C GLU A 135 8.92 10.12 15.23
N ASN A 136 8.55 8.83 15.38
CA ASN A 136 9.33 7.82 16.08
C ASN A 136 9.92 6.83 15.05
N PRO A 137 11.02 7.18 14.36
CA PRO A 137 11.61 6.32 13.34
C PRO A 137 12.33 5.12 13.96
N GLY A 138 12.40 4.02 13.22
CA GLY A 138 13.14 2.83 13.62
C GLY A 138 12.33 1.89 14.52
N VAL A 139 11.03 1.76 14.26
CA VAL A 139 10.17 0.77 14.93
C VAL A 139 10.80 -0.62 14.79
N VAL A 140 10.88 -1.32 15.92
CA VAL A 140 11.44 -2.66 15.99
C VAL A 140 10.30 -3.65 15.97
N PHE A 141 10.30 -4.55 14.98
CA PHE A 141 9.31 -5.61 14.86
C PHE A 141 9.93 -6.95 15.18
N ARG A 142 9.28 -7.69 16.08
CA ARG A 142 9.57 -9.12 16.26
C ARG A 142 8.75 -9.93 15.27
N VAL A 143 9.40 -10.85 14.57
CA VAL A 143 8.73 -11.77 13.62
C VAL A 143 8.18 -12.95 14.40
N CYS A 144 6.88 -13.20 14.28
CA CYS A 144 6.16 -14.18 15.08
C CYS A 144 5.51 -15.25 14.19
N GLY A 145 5.60 -16.53 14.61
CA GLY A 145 4.90 -17.64 13.96
C GLY A 145 3.44 -17.79 14.38
N ASP A 146 3.07 -17.16 15.49
CA ASP A 146 1.71 -17.00 15.98
C ASP A 146 1.58 -15.70 16.78
N THR A 147 0.35 -15.40 17.20
CA THR A 147 0.05 -14.23 18.02
C THR A 147 -0.04 -14.54 19.52
N ALA A 148 0.07 -15.80 19.93
CA ALA A 148 -0.12 -16.23 21.31
C ALA A 148 1.15 -16.03 22.16
N ALA A 149 2.31 -16.39 21.62
CA ALA A 149 3.58 -16.31 22.36
C ALA A 149 4.72 -15.71 21.52
N CYS A 150 4.54 -15.52 20.20
CA CYS A 150 5.53 -14.97 19.28
C CYS A 150 6.90 -15.71 19.31
N ASN A 151 6.93 -16.91 19.89
CA ASN A 151 8.16 -17.65 20.17
C ASN A 151 8.01 -19.15 19.97
N THR A 152 6.93 -19.63 19.36
CA THR A 152 6.64 -21.08 19.26
C THR A 152 7.63 -21.84 18.37
N THR A 153 8.41 -21.14 17.55
CA THR A 153 9.47 -21.71 16.70
C THR A 153 10.66 -20.75 16.55
N PRO A 154 11.35 -20.37 17.64
CA PRO A 154 12.42 -19.38 17.55
C PRO A 154 13.58 -19.94 16.72
N ASP A 155 14.35 -19.04 16.10
CA ASP A 155 15.52 -19.37 15.27
C ASP A 155 15.20 -20.17 13.99
N VAL A 156 13.93 -20.38 13.66
CA VAL A 156 13.49 -21.02 12.42
C VAL A 156 13.24 -19.95 11.35
N PHE A 157 13.82 -20.14 10.17
CA PHE A 157 13.57 -19.26 9.01
C PHE A 157 12.12 -19.34 8.54
N VAL A 158 11.56 -18.19 8.18
CA VAL A 158 10.27 -18.08 7.51
C VAL A 158 10.43 -18.58 6.08
N LYS A 159 9.70 -19.65 5.73
CA LYS A 159 9.80 -20.24 4.39
C LYS A 159 9.10 -19.38 3.35
N LEU A 160 9.45 -19.57 2.08
CA LEU A 160 8.69 -18.98 0.99
C LEU A 160 7.24 -19.45 1.03
N ASN A 161 6.31 -18.50 0.93
CA ASN A 161 4.84 -18.65 1.01
C ASN A 161 4.26 -18.85 2.41
N ASP A 162 5.07 -18.94 3.46
CA ASP A 162 4.54 -18.86 4.83
C ASP A 162 4.03 -17.45 5.11
N SER A 163 3.06 -17.36 6.01
CA SER A 163 2.63 -16.10 6.60
C SER A 163 3.21 -15.98 8.01
N TRP A 164 3.43 -14.76 8.47
CA TRP A 164 3.90 -14.45 9.81
C TRP A 164 3.16 -13.25 10.38
N TRP A 165 3.40 -12.95 11.66
CA TRP A 165 2.92 -11.74 12.31
C TRP A 165 4.11 -10.87 12.73
N MET A 166 3.86 -9.59 12.90
CA MET A 166 4.88 -8.63 13.33
C MET A 166 4.42 -7.98 14.64
N GLN A 167 5.09 -8.31 15.73
CA GLN A 167 4.86 -7.68 17.03
C GLN A 167 5.72 -6.43 17.15
N ASP A 168 5.07 -5.29 17.28
CA ASP A 168 5.70 -4.00 17.51
C ASP A 168 6.28 -3.92 18.94
N GLN A 169 7.60 -3.85 19.03
CA GLN A 169 8.32 -3.81 20.32
C GLN A 169 8.33 -2.42 20.96
N MET A 170 7.85 -1.39 20.28
CA MET A 170 7.63 -0.05 20.84
C MET A 170 6.20 0.13 21.36
N GLY A 171 5.25 -0.59 20.76
CA GLY A 171 3.85 -0.56 21.16
C GLY A 171 3.15 0.75 20.83
N ASN A 172 1.97 0.95 21.42
CA ASN A 172 1.18 2.16 21.21
C ASN A 172 1.72 3.33 22.07
N SER A 173 1.37 4.55 21.68
CA SER A 173 1.72 5.77 22.44
C SER A 173 1.07 5.84 23.82
N ALA A 174 0.07 4.99 24.10
CA ALA A 174 -0.55 4.86 25.41
C ALA A 174 0.27 4.02 26.41
N GLY A 175 1.34 3.36 25.96
CA GLY A 175 2.31 2.67 26.84
C GLY A 175 1.83 1.33 27.40
N THR A 176 0.89 0.65 26.74
CA THR A 176 0.26 -0.59 27.26
C THR A 176 1.08 -1.87 27.04
N GLY A 177 2.36 -1.76 26.69
CA GLY A 177 3.22 -2.89 26.34
C GLY A 177 3.46 -2.99 24.83
N PHE A 178 3.93 -4.14 24.37
CA PHE A 178 4.13 -4.39 22.94
C PHE A 178 2.79 -4.34 22.18
N GLY A 179 2.87 -3.94 20.92
CA GLY A 179 1.73 -3.89 20.02
C GLY A 179 1.86 -4.89 18.88
N TRP A 180 0.93 -4.83 17.96
CA TRP A 180 0.90 -5.68 16.76
C TRP A 180 0.71 -4.85 15.51
N LEU A 181 1.36 -5.23 14.42
CA LEU A 181 1.05 -4.68 13.11
C LEU A 181 -0.34 -5.16 12.69
N GLY A 182 -1.25 -4.22 12.43
CA GLY A 182 -2.59 -4.54 11.93
C GLY A 182 -3.29 -3.32 11.35
N GLY A 183 -4.62 -3.32 11.41
CA GLY A 183 -5.48 -2.27 10.86
C GLY A 183 -6.11 -2.61 9.51
N SER A 184 -7.05 -1.78 9.06
CA SER A 184 -7.73 -1.92 7.77
C SER A 184 -7.59 -0.63 6.97
N GLY A 185 -7.03 -0.71 5.76
CA GLY A 185 -6.70 0.47 4.96
C GLY A 185 -5.35 1.07 5.35
N ASP A 186 -5.31 1.89 6.40
CA ASP A 186 -4.03 2.38 6.96
C ASP A 186 -3.56 1.41 8.04
N LEU A 187 -2.31 0.95 7.94
CA LEU A 187 -1.75 0.06 8.93
C LEU A 187 -1.32 0.85 10.17
N SER A 188 -1.62 0.29 11.33
CA SER A 188 -1.37 0.92 12.61
C SER A 188 -1.05 -0.11 13.69
N VAL A 189 -0.46 0.37 14.78
CA VAL A 189 -0.29 -0.44 15.99
C VAL A 189 -1.66 -0.86 16.51
N GLN A 190 -1.79 -2.16 16.78
CA GLN A 190 -2.92 -2.76 17.49
C GLN A 190 -2.47 -3.19 18.88
N ASP A 191 -3.36 -3.09 19.86
CA ASP A 191 -3.13 -3.47 21.25
C ASP A 191 -3.46 -4.95 21.54
N SER A 192 -4.00 -5.67 20.55
CA SER A 192 -4.49 -7.04 20.71
C SER A 192 -3.92 -7.97 19.62
N PRO A 193 -3.50 -9.20 20.00
CA PRO A 193 -3.06 -10.21 19.04
C PRO A 193 -4.18 -10.67 18.10
N GLU A 194 -5.45 -10.54 18.48
CA GLU A 194 -6.61 -10.92 17.67
C GLU A 194 -6.85 -9.99 16.49
N THR A 195 -6.39 -8.74 16.58
CA THR A 195 -6.49 -7.73 15.51
C THR A 195 -5.19 -7.61 14.70
N ALA A 196 -4.18 -8.43 15.02
CA ALA A 196 -2.94 -8.51 14.29
C ALA A 196 -3.17 -9.06 12.87
N LEU A 197 -2.48 -8.47 11.91
CA LEU A 197 -2.58 -8.84 10.50
C LEU A 197 -1.48 -9.82 10.12
N THR A 198 -1.82 -10.81 9.29
CA THR A 198 -0.82 -11.68 8.68
C THR A 198 -0.04 -10.94 7.61
N VAL A 199 1.26 -11.20 7.58
CA VAL A 199 2.21 -10.66 6.64
C VAL A 199 2.71 -11.82 5.78
N GLY A 200 2.71 -11.62 4.47
CA GLY A 200 3.41 -12.47 3.53
C GLY A 200 4.59 -11.72 2.92
N GLY A 201 5.41 -12.41 2.14
CA GLY A 201 6.44 -11.72 1.39
C GLY A 201 7.35 -12.62 0.58
N SER A 202 8.25 -11.96 -0.15
CA SER A 202 9.24 -12.63 -0.99
C SER A 202 10.56 -11.86 -1.02
N PRO A 203 11.70 -12.56 -1.09
CA PRO A 203 12.98 -11.91 -1.21
C PRO A 203 13.15 -11.29 -2.60
N ILE A 204 13.78 -10.11 -2.61
CA ILE A 204 14.11 -9.35 -3.82
C ILE A 204 15.53 -8.81 -3.73
N CYS A 205 16.08 -8.45 -4.88
CA CYS A 205 17.39 -7.82 -4.97
C CYS A 205 17.25 -6.38 -5.45
N TYR A 206 17.72 -5.42 -4.68
CA TYR A 206 17.62 -4.02 -5.06
C TYR A 206 18.94 -3.30 -4.80
N GLY A 207 19.50 -2.67 -5.85
CA GLY A 207 20.78 -1.97 -5.75
C GLY A 207 21.94 -2.86 -5.27
N GLY A 208 21.90 -4.16 -5.60
CA GLY A 208 22.90 -5.15 -5.15
C GLY A 208 22.71 -5.66 -3.71
N LYS A 209 21.68 -5.19 -3.00
CA LYS A 209 21.38 -5.54 -1.61
C LYS A 209 20.11 -6.39 -1.52
N CYS A 210 20.04 -7.22 -0.49
CA CYS A 210 18.85 -8.01 -0.19
C CYS A 210 17.77 -7.14 0.43
N ALA A 211 16.54 -7.29 -0.06
CA ALA A 211 15.35 -6.66 0.47
C ALA A 211 14.21 -7.69 0.47
N ILE A 212 13.18 -7.42 1.25
CA ILE A 212 11.97 -8.24 1.30
C ILE A 212 10.80 -7.39 0.84
N CYS A 213 10.03 -7.95 -0.08
CA CYS A 213 8.79 -7.37 -0.56
C CYS A 213 7.62 -7.98 0.24
N ILE A 214 7.04 -7.21 1.17
CA ILE A 214 5.96 -7.67 2.07
C ILE A 214 4.57 -7.47 1.50
N THR A 215 3.62 -8.31 1.88
CA THR A 215 2.23 -8.35 1.39
C THR A 215 1.25 -8.48 2.55
N PHE A 216 -0.02 -8.09 2.35
CA PHE A 216 -1.05 -8.12 3.38
C PHE A 216 -2.41 -8.57 2.81
N PRO A 217 -3.07 -9.63 3.33
CA PRO A 217 -4.39 -10.03 2.86
C PRO A 217 -5.46 -8.95 3.09
N PRO A 218 -6.50 -8.84 2.24
CA PRO A 218 -6.72 -9.55 0.96
C PRO A 218 -5.97 -8.93 -0.24
N GLY A 219 -5.08 -7.97 -0.01
CA GLY A 219 -4.46 -7.14 -1.05
C GLY A 219 -2.93 -7.17 -1.05
N GLY A 220 -2.34 -6.07 -1.51
CA GLY A 220 -0.90 -5.82 -1.44
C GLY A 220 -0.56 -4.78 -0.37
N ALA A 221 0.70 -4.76 0.06
CA ALA A 221 1.23 -3.63 0.81
C ALA A 221 1.37 -2.43 -0.13
N HIS A 222 0.58 -1.41 0.12
CA HIS A 222 0.50 -0.22 -0.69
C HIS A 222 1.54 0.81 -0.27
N ALA A 223 1.90 1.63 -1.25
CA ALA A 223 2.50 2.92 -1.06
C ALA A 223 1.78 3.75 0.00
N PRO A 224 2.46 4.73 0.59
CA PRO A 224 1.85 5.59 1.57
C PRO A 224 0.58 6.28 1.05
N LYS A 225 -0.61 5.90 1.55
CA LYS A 225 -1.87 6.51 1.08
C LYS A 225 -1.93 7.95 1.59
N PRO A 226 -2.22 8.95 0.74
CA PRO A 226 -2.53 10.30 1.22
C PRO A 226 -3.94 10.30 1.80
N SER A 227 -4.05 10.05 3.11
CA SER A 227 -5.31 10.23 3.85
C SER A 227 -5.66 11.72 4.05
N SER A 228 -4.67 12.62 3.89
CA SER A 228 -4.80 14.09 3.91
C SER A 228 -3.49 14.73 3.42
N PRO A 229 -3.45 16.04 3.07
CA PRO A 229 -2.19 16.72 2.73
C PRO A 229 -1.17 16.57 3.87
N GLY A 230 -0.14 15.75 3.65
CA GLY A 230 0.93 15.52 4.64
C GLY A 230 0.89 14.19 5.40
N GLN A 231 0.09 13.19 5.00
CA GLN A 231 0.13 11.84 5.58
C GLN A 231 0.58 10.78 4.56
N THR A 232 1.44 9.86 5.01
CA THR A 232 2.05 8.80 4.20
C THR A 232 2.06 7.48 4.97
N HIS A 233 0.91 6.82 5.11
CA HIS A 233 0.81 5.57 5.89
C HIS A 233 0.99 4.32 5.04
N LEU A 234 1.77 3.36 5.54
CA LEU A 234 1.76 1.98 5.04
C LEU A 234 0.30 1.49 5.05
N GLY A 235 -0.17 0.93 3.94
CA GLY A 235 -1.58 0.57 3.81
C GLY A 235 -1.82 -0.73 3.07
N ILE A 236 -3.08 -1.16 3.07
CA ILE A 236 -3.59 -2.29 2.30
C ILE A 236 -4.38 -1.76 1.12
N SER A 237 -4.04 -2.18 -0.09
CA SER A 237 -4.79 -1.85 -1.31
C SER A 237 -5.20 -3.11 -2.05
N SER A 238 -6.38 -3.07 -2.67
CA SER A 238 -6.90 -4.12 -3.55
C SER A 238 -6.21 -4.14 -4.94
N ASN A 239 -5.27 -3.23 -5.20
CA ASN A 239 -4.58 -3.05 -6.48
C ASN A 239 -3.25 -3.87 -6.55
N PRO A 240 -2.79 -4.36 -7.72
CA PRO A 240 -1.86 -5.48 -7.88
C PRO A 240 -0.36 -5.11 -7.73
N ASN A 241 -0.02 -4.00 -7.08
CA ASN A 241 1.33 -3.90 -6.51
C ASN A 241 1.33 -4.78 -5.27
N ASN A 242 1.60 -6.06 -5.52
CA ASN A 242 1.37 -7.11 -4.57
C ASN A 242 2.23 -6.97 -3.31
N CYS A 243 3.22 -6.08 -3.29
CA CYS A 243 4.12 -5.96 -2.17
C CYS A 243 4.85 -4.61 -2.06
N GLN A 244 5.23 -4.26 -0.82
CA GLN A 244 6.04 -3.09 -0.48
C GLN A 244 7.44 -3.57 -0.09
N SER A 245 8.47 -2.96 -0.68
CA SER A 245 9.85 -3.39 -0.51
C SER A 245 10.56 -2.65 0.62
N PHE A 246 11.27 -3.40 1.46
CA PHE A 246 12.10 -2.87 2.54
C PHE A 246 13.44 -3.60 2.59
N PHE A 247 14.50 -2.88 2.94
CA PHE A 247 15.68 -3.49 3.54
C PHE A 247 15.36 -3.87 4.99
N TRP A 248 15.76 -5.06 5.39
CA TRP A 248 15.56 -5.58 6.74
C TRP A 248 16.92 -5.69 7.41
N GLN A 249 17.02 -5.14 8.62
CA GLN A 249 18.21 -5.20 9.43
C GLN A 249 17.86 -5.85 10.76
N GLU A 250 18.55 -6.93 11.09
CA GLU A 250 18.39 -7.59 12.39
C GLU A 250 18.93 -6.72 13.52
N VAL A 251 18.17 -6.64 14.61
CA VAL A 251 18.49 -5.90 15.82
C VAL A 251 18.11 -6.72 17.05
N GLY A 252 18.64 -6.37 18.22
CA GLY A 252 18.21 -6.97 19.47
C GLY A 252 16.73 -6.68 19.74
N CYS A 253 15.97 -7.71 20.15
CA CYS A 253 14.61 -7.53 20.65
C CYS A 253 14.62 -6.69 21.93
N ARG A 254 13.56 -5.91 22.12
CA ARG A 254 13.33 -5.25 23.40
C ARG A 254 12.78 -6.29 24.37
N SER A 255 13.16 -6.19 25.63
CA SER A 255 12.49 -6.90 26.71
C SER A 255 11.31 -6.07 27.20
N GLU A 256 10.14 -6.69 27.41
CA GLU A 256 9.09 -6.08 28.22
C GLU A 256 9.71 -5.76 29.60
N LYS A 257 9.46 -4.54 30.10
CA LYS A 257 9.87 -4.15 31.45
C LYS A 257 8.78 -4.50 32.45
#